data_AF-A0A139Q5K0-F1
#
_entry.id   AF-A0A139Q5K0-F1
#
_cell.length_a   1.000
_cell.length_b   1.000
_cell.length_c   1.000
_cell.angle_alpha   90.00
_cell.angle_beta   90.00
_cell.angle_gamma   90.00
#
_symmetry.space_group_name_H-M   'P 1'
#
loop_
_entity.id
_entity.type
_entity.pdbx_description
1 polymer ?
#
loop_
_entity_poly.entity_id
_entity_poly.type
_entity_poly.pdbx_seq_one_letter_code
_entity_poly.pdbx_strand_id
1 'polypeptide(L)'
;MEGYHGTKPDSVDSILATNSFTISQFVIGGDFTIPSNQSLPNDLGQGLYLFVDDDIKGYNGLDSAKNYARIYRSNSQGIGVICFKIDCEKLKVLDLSEPNSIRFLNMYKEKCYGRIESSLKRFKSNRALKRFNLDGIFLEHILPYHPTFKSMNAVVYDSYISTTSENPRPLSFIPNAREFCLRDTNLIDWMTTKEVYRGI
;
A
#
# COMPACT_ATOMS: atom_id res chain seq x y z
N MET A 1 0.49 12.72 11.21
CA MET A 1 1.78 12.06 10.82
C MET A 1 2.16 12.46 9.39
N GLU A 2 3.39 12.17 8.96
CA GLU A 2 3.85 12.39 7.58
C GLU A 2 4.08 11.05 6.88
N GLY A 3 3.77 10.98 5.59
CA GLY A 3 4.01 9.81 4.76
C GLY A 3 4.45 10.21 3.35
N TYR A 4 5.38 9.45 2.79
CA TYR A 4 6.08 9.77 1.55
C TYR A 4 5.65 8.85 0.42
N HIS A 5 5.21 9.43 -0.71
CA HIS A 5 4.82 8.70 -1.90
C HIS A 5 5.82 8.97 -3.03
N GLY A 6 6.59 7.95 -3.42
CA GLY A 6 7.48 8.01 -4.57
C GLY A 6 6.80 7.60 -5.86
N THR A 7 6.85 8.45 -6.89
CA THR A 7 6.17 8.22 -8.18
C THR A 7 6.89 8.93 -9.34
N LYS A 8 6.28 8.90 -10.54
CA LYS A 8 6.78 9.62 -11.72
C LYS A 8 6.57 11.13 -11.56
N PRO A 9 7.45 11.99 -12.10
CA PRO A 9 7.29 13.44 -12.08
C PRO A 9 5.90 13.92 -12.57
N ASP A 10 5.41 13.43 -13.72
CA ASP A 10 4.08 13.80 -14.24
C ASP A 10 2.94 13.48 -13.26
N SER A 11 3.05 12.38 -12.51
CA SER A 11 2.07 12.02 -11.48
C SER A 11 2.12 12.98 -10.31
N VAL A 12 3.31 13.46 -9.92
CA VAL A 12 3.45 14.47 -8.86
C VAL A 12 2.75 15.75 -9.28
N ASP A 13 3.02 16.22 -10.49
CA ASP A 13 2.43 17.45 -11.03
C ASP A 13 0.90 17.36 -11.06
N SER A 14 0.36 16.23 -11.52
CA SER A 14 -1.08 15.97 -11.52
C SER A 14 -1.70 15.99 -10.12
N ILE A 15 -1.13 15.25 -9.17
CA ILE A 15 -1.66 15.13 -7.80
C ILE A 15 -1.68 16.49 -7.09
N LEU A 16 -0.61 17.27 -7.22
CA LEU A 16 -0.50 18.58 -6.58
C LEU A 16 -1.39 19.63 -7.25
N ALA A 17 -1.57 19.56 -8.58
CA ALA A 17 -2.47 20.48 -9.29
C ALA A 17 -3.95 20.24 -8.95
N THR A 18 -4.35 18.97 -8.73
CA THR A 18 -5.75 18.61 -8.48
C THR A 18 -6.09 18.45 -7.00
N ASN A 19 -5.11 18.48 -6.10
CA ASN A 19 -5.26 18.12 -4.68
C ASN A 19 -6.05 16.83 -4.50
N SER A 20 -5.74 15.82 -5.30
CA SER A 20 -6.47 14.57 -5.30
C SER A 20 -5.60 13.39 -5.70
N PHE A 21 -5.96 12.21 -5.19
CA PHE A 21 -5.33 10.95 -5.53
C PHE A 21 -6.40 9.92 -5.89
N THR A 22 -6.28 9.31 -7.06
CA THR A 22 -7.25 8.30 -7.51
C THR A 22 -6.82 6.91 -7.05
N ILE A 23 -7.61 6.30 -6.17
CA ILE A 23 -7.42 4.92 -5.72
C ILE A 23 -8.16 3.98 -6.66
N SER A 24 -7.43 3.06 -7.28
CA SER A 24 -8.00 1.94 -8.04
C SER A 24 -8.91 1.11 -7.15
N GLN A 25 -10.18 1.00 -7.53
CA GLN A 25 -11.19 0.28 -6.77
C GLN A 25 -11.10 -1.23 -6.98
N PHE A 26 -11.29 -1.98 -5.90
CA PHE A 26 -11.54 -3.41 -5.88
C PHE A 26 -12.81 -3.68 -5.07
N VAL A 27 -13.75 -4.39 -5.67
CA VAL A 27 -15.06 -4.70 -5.09
C VAL A 27 -15.10 -6.18 -4.74
N ILE A 28 -15.47 -6.48 -3.51
CA ILE A 28 -15.77 -7.81 -2.99
C ILE A 28 -16.99 -7.73 -2.08
N GLY A 29 -17.94 -8.64 -2.25
CA GLY A 29 -19.10 -8.78 -1.37
C GLY A 29 -18.76 -9.50 -0.06
N GLY A 30 -19.60 -9.32 0.97
CA GLY A 30 -19.43 -9.99 2.27
C GLY A 30 -19.50 -11.52 2.18
N ASP A 31 -20.11 -12.05 1.12
CA ASP A 31 -20.18 -13.45 0.72
C ASP A 31 -18.98 -13.93 -0.12
N PHE A 32 -17.96 -13.09 -0.31
CA PHE A 32 -16.82 -13.28 -1.22
C PHE A 32 -17.18 -13.27 -2.71
N THR A 33 -18.32 -12.69 -3.09
CA THR A 33 -18.63 -12.46 -4.51
C THR A 33 -17.73 -11.35 -5.07
N ILE A 34 -16.90 -11.70 -6.05
CA ILE A 34 -15.98 -10.76 -6.72
C ILE A 34 -16.38 -10.63 -8.20
N PRO A 35 -16.78 -9.43 -8.66
CA PRO A 35 -16.98 -9.15 -10.08
C PRO A 35 -15.76 -9.50 -10.93
N SER A 36 -16.01 -9.98 -12.15
CA SER A 36 -14.95 -10.34 -13.10
C SER A 36 -14.20 -9.10 -13.60
N ASN A 37 -13.02 -9.33 -14.20
CA ASN A 37 -12.26 -8.30 -14.91
C ASN A 37 -11.75 -7.13 -14.03
N GLN A 38 -11.61 -7.38 -12.72
CA GLN A 38 -10.90 -6.50 -11.79
C GLN A 38 -9.41 -6.85 -11.74
N SER A 39 -8.56 -5.90 -11.36
CA SER A 39 -7.17 -6.19 -10.99
C SER A 39 -7.10 -6.56 -9.52
N LEU A 40 -6.21 -7.48 -9.15
CA LEU A 40 -6.00 -7.75 -7.73
C LEU A 40 -5.53 -6.50 -6.99
N PRO A 41 -6.02 -6.24 -5.77
CA PRO A 41 -5.43 -5.23 -4.91
C PRO A 41 -3.99 -5.62 -4.59
N ASN A 42 -3.17 -4.63 -4.24
CA ASN A 42 -1.81 -4.88 -3.79
C ASN A 42 -1.80 -5.45 -2.37
N ASP A 43 -0.61 -5.74 -1.87
CA ASP A 43 -0.31 -6.48 -0.65
C ASP A 43 -1.02 -5.92 0.60
N LEU A 44 -1.22 -4.60 0.68
CA LEU A 44 -1.91 -3.91 1.78
C LEU A 44 -3.35 -3.45 1.42
N GLY A 45 -3.91 -4.00 0.36
CA GLY A 45 -5.24 -3.64 -0.15
C GLY A 45 -5.24 -2.44 -1.10
N GLN A 46 -6.39 -1.82 -1.29
CA GLN A 46 -6.57 -0.57 -2.05
C GLN A 46 -6.31 0.64 -1.16
N GLY A 47 -5.58 1.62 -1.69
CA GLY A 47 -5.27 2.85 -0.97
C GLY A 47 -4.14 3.65 -1.63
N LEU A 48 -3.82 4.77 -1.01
CA LEU A 48 -2.61 5.53 -1.24
C LEU A 48 -1.46 4.88 -0.45
N TYR A 49 -0.47 4.36 -1.17
CA TYR A 49 0.70 3.71 -0.59
C TYR A 49 1.79 4.74 -0.27
N LEU A 50 2.22 4.76 0.98
CA LEU A 50 3.18 5.67 1.56
C LEU A 50 4.28 4.89 2.29
N PHE A 51 5.41 5.55 2.48
CA PHE A 51 6.43 5.14 3.43
C PHE A 51 6.43 6.13 4.60
N VAL A 52 6.64 5.64 5.81
CA VAL A 52 6.64 6.47 7.03
C VAL A 52 7.92 6.26 7.81
N ASP A 53 8.35 7.28 8.55
CA ASP A 53 9.51 7.20 9.41
C ASP A 53 9.21 6.30 10.64
N ASP A 54 10.21 5.57 11.11
CA ASP A 54 10.19 4.84 12.38
C ASP A 54 11.58 4.95 13.03
N ASP A 55 11.74 5.90 13.95
CA ASP A 55 13.02 6.18 14.60
C ASP A 55 13.52 5.01 15.45
N ILE A 56 12.62 4.20 16.03
CA ILE A 56 12.98 3.05 16.88
C ILE A 56 13.64 1.97 16.02
N LYS A 57 13.12 1.75 14.81
CA LYS A 57 13.64 0.76 13.87
C LYS A 57 14.67 1.34 12.89
N GLY A 58 14.86 2.66 12.90
CA GLY A 58 15.76 3.37 12.00
C GLY A 58 15.26 3.45 10.56
N TYR A 59 13.94 3.41 10.34
CA TYR A 59 13.35 3.50 9.01
C TYR A 59 13.20 4.95 8.59
N ASN A 60 13.74 5.28 7.41
CA ASN A 60 13.57 6.58 6.78
C ASN A 60 12.57 6.47 5.62
N GLY A 61 11.40 7.09 5.76
CA GLY A 61 10.30 7.01 4.81
C GLY A 61 10.63 7.71 3.49
N LEU A 62 11.31 8.85 3.52
CA LEU A 62 11.70 9.58 2.31
C LEU A 62 12.67 8.76 1.43
N ASP A 63 13.71 8.21 2.04
CA ASP A 63 14.67 7.35 1.33
C ASP A 63 14.03 6.05 0.85
N SER A 64 13.12 5.46 1.64
CA SER A 64 12.33 4.30 1.21
C SER A 64 11.49 4.62 -0.03
N ALA A 65 10.80 5.76 -0.03
CA ALA A 65 10.00 6.23 -1.16
C ALA A 65 10.87 6.48 -2.41
N LYS A 66 12.04 7.11 -2.25
CA LYS A 66 13.00 7.34 -3.34
C LYS A 66 13.48 6.01 -3.93
N ASN A 67 13.91 5.07 -3.10
CA ASN A 67 14.40 3.77 -3.53
C ASN A 67 13.32 2.98 -4.27
N TYR A 68 12.10 2.92 -3.70
CA TYR A 68 10.96 2.29 -4.36
C TYR A 68 10.68 2.93 -5.73
N ALA A 69 10.64 4.27 -5.80
CA ALA A 69 10.32 4.96 -7.03
C ALA A 69 11.39 4.74 -8.10
N ARG A 70 12.68 4.77 -7.76
CA ARG A 70 13.76 4.53 -8.72
C ARG A 70 13.64 3.18 -9.40
N ILE A 71 13.26 2.15 -8.63
CA ILE A 71 13.17 0.77 -9.12
C ILE A 71 11.87 0.54 -9.90
N TYR A 72 10.74 1.09 -9.42
CA TYR A 72 9.42 0.68 -9.90
C TYR A 72 8.58 1.78 -10.58
N ARG A 73 8.95 3.05 -10.42
CA ARG A 73 8.16 4.23 -10.81
C ARG A 73 8.98 5.35 -11.47
N SER A 74 10.20 5.07 -11.95
CA SER A 74 11.00 6.05 -12.67
C SER A 74 10.57 6.18 -14.15
N ASN A 75 10.89 7.32 -14.74
CA ASN A 75 10.83 7.56 -16.18
C ASN A 75 12.12 8.29 -16.63
N SER A 76 12.17 8.78 -17.87
CA SER A 76 13.32 9.53 -18.39
C SER A 76 13.63 10.82 -17.62
N GLN A 77 12.70 11.34 -16.83
CA GLN A 77 12.84 12.53 -15.99
C GLN A 77 13.23 12.18 -14.54
N GLY A 78 13.45 10.90 -14.23
CA GLY A 78 13.78 10.42 -12.89
C GLY A 78 12.52 10.05 -12.09
N ILE A 79 12.46 10.54 -10.85
CA ILE A 79 11.37 10.31 -9.88
C ILE A 79 10.96 11.63 -9.22
N GLY A 80 9.76 11.64 -8.65
CA GLY A 80 9.31 12.65 -7.70
C GLY A 80 8.79 12.00 -6.41
N VAL A 81 8.88 12.72 -5.29
CA VAL A 81 8.33 12.29 -4.00
C VAL A 81 7.45 13.38 -3.40
N ILE A 82 6.22 13.01 -3.07
CA ILE A 82 5.28 13.85 -2.35
C ILE A 82 5.31 13.46 -0.86
N CYS A 83 5.40 14.45 0.02
CA CYS A 83 5.10 14.28 1.43
C CYS A 83 3.64 14.67 1.67
N PHE A 84 2.86 13.72 2.19
CA PHE A 84 1.49 13.91 2.62
C PHE A 84 1.44 14.09 4.14
N LYS A 85 0.74 15.12 4.59
CA LYS A 85 0.37 15.27 5.99
C LYS A 85 -0.98 14.59 6.23
N ILE A 86 -1.02 13.67 7.20
CA ILE A 86 -2.20 12.87 7.51
C ILE A 86 -2.68 13.20 8.93
N ASP A 87 -3.96 13.47 9.08
CA ASP A 87 -4.63 13.63 10.38
C ASP A 87 -4.56 12.32 11.17
N CYS A 88 -3.72 12.30 12.21
CA CYS A 88 -3.50 11.12 13.03
C CYS A 88 -4.60 10.90 14.08
N GLU A 89 -5.38 11.92 14.44
CA GLU A 89 -6.41 11.79 15.48
C GLU A 89 -7.58 10.89 15.04
N LYS A 90 -7.83 10.85 13.72
CA LYS A 90 -8.88 10.02 13.11
C LYS A 90 -8.36 8.71 12.54
N LEU A 91 -7.05 8.46 12.65
CA LEU A 91 -6.41 7.30 12.06
C LEU A 91 -6.70 6.05 12.89
N LYS A 92 -7.15 5.00 12.21
CA LYS A 92 -7.39 3.68 12.77
C LYS A 92 -6.64 2.68 11.90
N VAL A 93 -5.53 2.18 12.46
CA VAL A 93 -4.53 1.43 11.70
C VAL A 93 -4.61 -0.05 12.06
N LEU A 94 -4.66 -0.90 11.04
CA LEU A 94 -4.34 -2.32 11.17
C LEU A 94 -2.84 -2.51 10.93
N ASP A 95 -2.09 -2.83 11.98
CA ASP A 95 -0.66 -3.14 11.88
C ASP A 95 -0.45 -4.63 11.63
N LEU A 96 0.02 -4.98 10.43
CA LEU A 96 0.31 -6.36 10.01
C LEU A 96 1.71 -6.84 10.41
N SER A 97 2.51 -6.03 11.09
CA SER A 97 3.75 -6.44 11.74
C SER A 97 3.56 -6.87 13.19
N GLU A 98 2.40 -6.57 13.77
CA GLU A 98 2.03 -7.03 15.10
C GLU A 98 1.73 -8.54 15.13
N PRO A 99 2.28 -9.31 16.09
CA PRO A 99 2.12 -10.77 16.13
C PRO A 99 0.66 -11.26 16.10
N ASN A 100 -0.24 -10.53 16.76
CA ASN A 100 -1.65 -10.88 16.80
C ASN A 100 -2.34 -10.69 15.44
N SER A 101 -2.01 -9.60 14.72
CA SER A 101 -2.53 -9.34 13.39
C SER A 101 -2.03 -10.36 12.38
N ILE A 102 -0.73 -10.70 12.45
CA ILE A 102 -0.11 -11.75 11.62
C ILE A 102 -0.85 -13.08 11.83
N ARG A 103 -1.02 -13.49 13.09
CA ARG A 103 -1.72 -14.73 13.44
C ARG A 103 -3.15 -14.71 12.92
N PHE A 104 -3.89 -13.63 13.16
CA PHE A 104 -5.27 -13.50 12.69
C PHE A 104 -5.35 -13.64 11.18
N LEU A 105 -4.54 -12.87 10.43
CA LEU A 105 -4.59 -12.85 8.98
C LEU A 105 -4.26 -14.22 8.40
N ASN A 106 -3.23 -14.91 8.92
CA ASN A 106 -2.88 -16.25 8.44
C ASN A 106 -4.00 -17.26 8.64
N MET A 107 -4.63 -17.29 9.83
CA MET A 107 -5.78 -18.15 10.09
C MET A 107 -6.98 -17.80 9.20
N TYR A 108 -7.20 -16.51 8.97
CA TYR A 108 -8.28 -16.03 8.12
C TYR A 108 -8.10 -16.46 6.66
N LYS A 109 -6.88 -16.31 6.12
CA LYS A 109 -6.51 -16.74 4.77
C LYS A 109 -6.75 -18.23 4.57
N GLU A 110 -6.25 -19.06 5.47
CA GLU A 110 -6.42 -20.52 5.40
C GLU A 110 -7.91 -20.91 5.37
N LYS A 111 -8.71 -20.32 6.25
CA LYS A 111 -10.16 -20.58 6.34
C LYS A 111 -10.92 -20.14 5.09
N CYS A 112 -10.52 -19.04 4.46
CA CYS A 112 -11.29 -18.38 3.41
C CYS A 112 -10.74 -18.60 1.99
N TYR A 113 -9.55 -19.18 1.81
CA TYR A 113 -8.92 -19.36 0.50
C TYR A 113 -9.84 -20.04 -0.53
N GLY A 114 -10.52 -21.13 -0.12
CA GLY A 114 -11.47 -21.84 -0.99
C GLY A 114 -12.64 -20.99 -1.50
N ARG A 115 -12.95 -19.86 -0.83
CA ARG A 115 -14.00 -18.92 -1.27
C ARG A 115 -13.58 -18.08 -2.48
N ILE A 116 -12.28 -17.86 -2.67
CA ILE A 116 -11.74 -16.98 -3.72
C ILE A 116 -11.10 -17.75 -4.87
N GLU A 117 -10.81 -19.04 -4.69
CA GLU A 117 -10.07 -19.87 -5.66
C GLU A 117 -10.69 -19.85 -7.07
N SER A 118 -12.01 -20.03 -7.16
CA SER A 118 -12.72 -19.99 -8.45
C SER A 118 -12.68 -18.62 -9.12
N SER A 119 -12.51 -17.55 -8.33
CA SER A 119 -12.40 -16.18 -8.82
C SER A 119 -11.02 -15.86 -9.41
N LEU A 120 -9.97 -16.57 -8.99
CA LEU A 120 -8.58 -16.27 -9.38
C LEU A 120 -8.36 -16.25 -10.90
N LYS A 121 -9.04 -17.15 -11.63
CA LYS A 121 -8.94 -17.26 -13.09
C LYS A 121 -9.62 -16.11 -13.85
N ARG A 122 -10.41 -15.28 -13.16
CA ARG A 122 -11.23 -14.19 -13.76
C ARG A 122 -10.62 -12.80 -13.59
N PHE A 123 -9.47 -12.70 -12.92
CA PHE A 123 -8.79 -11.41 -12.71
C PHE A 123 -7.97 -10.98 -13.92
N LYS A 124 -7.88 -9.66 -14.11
CA LYS A 124 -6.91 -9.05 -15.03
C LYS A 124 -5.50 -9.33 -14.54
N SER A 125 -4.60 -9.63 -15.47
CA SER A 125 -3.19 -9.79 -15.15
C SER A 125 -2.60 -8.50 -14.57
N ASN A 126 -1.99 -8.58 -13.39
CA ASN A 126 -1.20 -7.52 -12.78
C ASN A 126 -0.02 -8.11 -11.99
N ARG A 127 0.82 -7.26 -11.38
CA ARG A 127 2.00 -7.72 -10.62
C ARG A 127 1.62 -8.59 -9.41
N ALA A 128 0.57 -8.24 -8.68
CA ALA A 128 0.08 -9.00 -7.53
C ALA A 128 -0.30 -10.44 -7.94
N LEU A 129 -1.10 -10.59 -9.02
CA LEU A 129 -1.49 -11.91 -9.53
C LEU A 129 -0.29 -12.72 -10.02
N LYS A 130 0.66 -12.09 -10.73
CA LYS A 130 1.89 -12.76 -11.20
C LYS A 130 2.75 -13.30 -10.06
N ARG A 131 2.75 -12.63 -8.90
CA ARG A 131 3.45 -13.05 -7.68
C ARG A 131 2.60 -13.96 -6.78
N PHE A 132 1.36 -14.23 -7.18
CA PHE A 132 0.37 -14.91 -6.36
C PHE A 132 0.20 -14.28 -4.96
N ASN A 133 0.36 -12.95 -4.87
CA ASN A 133 0.05 -12.24 -3.63
C ASN A 133 -1.45 -11.98 -3.57
N LEU A 134 -2.11 -12.65 -2.63
CA LEU A 134 -3.56 -12.59 -2.44
C LEU A 134 -3.96 -11.83 -1.17
N ASP A 135 -2.99 -11.34 -0.39
CA ASP A 135 -3.25 -10.72 0.92
C ASP A 135 -4.22 -9.55 0.81
N GLY A 136 -4.06 -8.72 -0.23
CA GLY A 136 -4.97 -7.63 -0.53
C GLY A 136 -6.44 -8.05 -0.66
N ILE A 137 -6.76 -9.21 -1.23
CA ILE A 137 -8.16 -9.67 -1.38
C ILE A 137 -8.79 -9.89 0.00
N PHE A 138 -8.03 -10.50 0.92
CA PHE A 138 -8.51 -10.76 2.27
C PHE A 138 -8.63 -9.46 3.05
N LEU A 139 -7.71 -8.50 2.86
CA LEU A 139 -7.82 -7.16 3.44
C LEU A 139 -9.08 -6.44 2.95
N GLU A 140 -9.38 -6.50 1.65
CA GLU A 140 -10.61 -5.91 1.08
C GLU A 140 -11.89 -6.57 1.61
N HIS A 141 -11.81 -7.77 2.19
CA HIS A 141 -12.94 -8.40 2.86
C HIS A 141 -13.03 -8.05 4.35
N ILE A 142 -11.93 -8.20 5.10
CA ILE A 142 -11.99 -8.00 6.55
C ILE A 142 -12.22 -6.54 6.94
N LEU A 143 -11.65 -5.60 6.19
CA LEU A 143 -11.73 -4.17 6.50
C LEU A 143 -13.14 -3.57 6.37
N PRO A 144 -14.03 -4.06 5.49
CA PRO A 144 -15.45 -3.63 5.52
C PRO A 144 -16.39 -4.58 6.28
N TYR A 145 -16.09 -5.87 6.39
CA TYR A 145 -17.05 -6.88 6.87
C TYR A 145 -16.74 -7.49 8.23
N HIS A 146 -15.48 -7.46 8.69
CA HIS A 146 -15.14 -8.03 9.99
C HIS A 146 -15.38 -7.01 11.12
N PRO A 147 -16.17 -7.33 12.17
CA PRO A 147 -16.56 -6.36 13.20
C PRO A 147 -15.37 -5.63 13.85
N THR A 148 -14.27 -6.34 14.09
CA THR A 148 -13.05 -5.78 14.69
C THR A 148 -12.31 -4.79 13.78
N PHE A 149 -12.36 -4.99 12.48
CA PHE A 149 -11.53 -4.24 11.51
C PHE A 149 -12.34 -3.23 10.69
N LYS A 150 -13.68 -3.26 10.78
CA LYS A 150 -14.60 -2.44 9.98
C LYS A 150 -14.31 -0.93 9.99
N SER A 151 -13.71 -0.44 11.08
CA SER A 151 -13.39 0.99 11.24
C SER A 151 -11.96 1.37 10.83
N MET A 152 -11.14 0.42 10.39
CA MET A 152 -9.76 0.69 10.02
C MET A 152 -9.71 1.42 8.68
N ASN A 153 -9.00 2.54 8.65
CA ASN A 153 -8.83 3.39 7.46
C ASN A 153 -7.38 3.43 6.97
N ALA A 154 -6.51 2.64 7.60
CA ALA A 154 -5.17 2.38 7.10
C ALA A 154 -4.68 0.97 7.46
N VAL A 155 -3.74 0.47 6.68
CA VAL A 155 -3.00 -0.77 6.93
C VAL A 155 -1.51 -0.47 6.88
N VAL A 156 -0.75 -0.95 7.85
CA VAL A 156 0.70 -0.76 7.90
C VAL A 156 1.41 -2.11 7.98
N TYR A 157 2.61 -2.18 7.40
CA TYR A 157 3.47 -3.36 7.44
C TYR A 157 4.94 -2.95 7.31
N ASP A 158 5.80 -3.56 8.12
CA ASP A 158 7.25 -3.45 8.00
C ASP A 158 7.73 -4.31 6.83
N SER A 159 8.28 -3.67 5.81
CA SER A 159 8.70 -4.32 4.59
C SER A 159 10.20 -4.15 4.34
N TYR A 160 10.69 -4.89 3.35
CA TYR A 160 12.01 -4.68 2.81
C TYR A 160 11.89 -4.00 1.44
N ILE A 161 12.47 -2.82 1.32
CA ILE A 161 12.65 -2.11 0.06
C ILE A 161 14.07 -2.28 -0.42
N SER A 162 14.22 -2.78 -1.65
CA SER A 162 15.54 -2.90 -2.27
C SER A 162 16.20 -1.54 -2.40
N THR A 163 17.47 -1.47 -2.02
CA THR A 163 18.32 -0.28 -2.18
C THR A 163 19.08 -0.29 -3.50
N THR A 164 18.98 -1.38 -4.28
CA THR A 164 19.65 -1.55 -5.57
C THR A 164 18.65 -1.85 -6.68
N SER A 165 18.97 -1.40 -7.89
CA SER A 165 18.19 -1.63 -9.11
C SER A 165 18.44 -3.00 -9.77
N GLU A 166 19.40 -3.78 -9.24
CA GLU A 166 19.71 -5.11 -9.74
C GLU A 166 18.54 -6.07 -9.43
N ASN A 167 17.75 -6.37 -10.46
CA ASN A 167 16.64 -7.29 -10.38
C ASN A 167 17.12 -8.76 -10.30
N PRO A 168 16.47 -9.63 -9.48
CA PRO A 168 15.82 -9.27 -8.22
C PRO A 168 15.96 -10.36 -7.14
N ARG A 169 16.57 -10.04 -6.00
CA ARG A 169 16.19 -10.58 -4.68
C ARG A 169 16.47 -9.53 -3.60
N PRO A 170 15.71 -9.53 -2.50
CA PRO A 170 16.07 -8.68 -1.38
C PRO A 170 17.46 -9.07 -0.88
N LEU A 171 18.35 -8.10 -0.64
CA LEU A 171 19.68 -8.35 -0.05
C LEU A 171 19.53 -8.98 1.35
N SER A 172 18.41 -8.74 2.01
CA SER A 172 18.09 -9.20 3.36
C SER A 172 16.58 -9.39 3.52
N PHE A 173 16.18 -10.31 4.42
CA PHE A 173 14.79 -10.44 4.86
C PHE A 173 14.47 -9.55 6.07
N ILE A 174 15.45 -8.85 6.64
CA ILE A 174 15.25 -7.91 7.75
C ILE A 174 14.56 -6.67 7.19
N PRO A 175 13.37 -6.29 7.69
CA PRO A 175 12.68 -5.10 7.21
C PRO A 175 13.51 -3.83 7.42
N ASN A 176 13.50 -2.95 6.42
CA ASN A 176 14.22 -1.68 6.41
C ASN A 176 13.31 -0.47 6.10
N ALA A 177 12.01 -0.71 6.01
CA ALA A 177 11.01 0.29 5.70
C ALA A 177 9.69 -0.04 6.39
N ARG A 178 8.84 0.97 6.54
CA ARG A 178 7.45 0.80 6.95
C ARG A 178 6.52 1.32 5.86
N GLU A 179 5.80 0.40 5.24
CA GLU A 179 4.78 0.71 4.23
C GLU A 179 3.44 0.98 4.91
N PHE A 180 2.76 2.00 4.43
CA PHE A 180 1.51 2.50 4.98
C PHE A 180 0.51 2.71 3.83
N CYS A 181 -0.61 1.99 3.87
CA CYS A 181 -1.69 2.09 2.89
C CYS A 181 -2.85 2.88 3.50
N LEU A 182 -2.97 4.16 3.11
CA LEU A 182 -4.07 5.03 3.51
C LEU A 182 -5.29 4.77 2.63
N ARG A 183 -6.43 4.42 3.23
CA ARG A 183 -7.66 4.11 2.51
C ARG A 183 -8.62 5.29 2.40
N ASP A 184 -8.55 6.21 3.36
CA ASP A 184 -9.39 7.40 3.42
C ASP A 184 -8.55 8.66 3.13
N THR A 185 -8.63 9.14 1.89
CA THR A 185 -7.90 10.34 1.45
C THR A 185 -8.46 11.63 2.02
N ASN A 186 -9.62 11.62 2.68
CA ASN A 186 -10.15 12.79 3.39
C ASN A 186 -9.32 13.13 4.64
N LEU A 187 -8.45 12.22 5.07
CA LEU A 187 -7.51 12.46 6.17
C LEU A 187 -6.26 13.22 5.75
N ILE A 188 -6.09 13.48 4.44
CA ILE A 188 -4.96 14.24 3.91
C ILE A 188 -5.20 15.73 4.11
N ASP A 189 -4.24 16.41 4.72
CA ASP A 189 -4.16 17.85 4.68
C ASP A 189 -3.45 18.29 3.38
N TRP A 190 -4.27 18.66 2.41
CA TRP A 190 -3.80 19.11 1.09
C TRP A 190 -3.11 20.48 1.13
N MET A 191 -3.32 21.29 2.17
CA MET A 191 -2.67 22.60 2.30
C MET A 191 -1.19 22.48 2.66
N THR A 192 -0.80 21.40 3.33
CA THR A 192 0.59 21.13 3.73
C THR A 192 1.28 20.06 2.88
N THR A 193 0.51 19.35 2.04
CA THR A 193 1.03 18.38 1.08
C THR A 193 1.92 19.08 0.06
N LYS A 194 3.12 18.52 -0.19
CA LYS A 194 4.12 19.15 -1.06
C LYS A 194 5.07 18.14 -1.69
N GLU A 195 5.66 18.52 -2.82
CA GLU A 195 6.83 17.83 -3.34
C GLU A 195 8.04 18.07 -2.41
N VAL A 196 8.74 17.00 -2.05
CA VAL A 196 9.94 17.04 -1.20
C VAL A 196 11.19 16.54 -1.91
N TYR A 197 11.04 15.94 -3.08
CA TYR A 197 12.17 15.50 -3.92
C TYR A 197 11.76 15.41 -5.38
N ARG A 198 12.64 15.88 -6.28
CA ARG A 198 12.59 15.63 -7.72
C ARG A 198 14.00 15.41 -8.23
N GLY A 199 14.22 14.33 -8.96
CA GLY A 199 15.55 14.03 -9.48
C GLY A 199 15.72 12.58 -9.91
N ILE A 200 16.96 12.25 -10.32
CA ILE A 200 17.37 10.91 -10.74
C ILE A 200 17.75 10.05 -9.52
#